data_AF-A0A085VEY3-F1
#
_entry.id   AF-A0A085VEY3-F1
#
_cell.length_a   1.000
_cell.length_b   1.000
_cell.length_c   1.000
_cell.angle_alpha   90.00
_cell.angle_beta   90.00
_cell.angle_gamma   90.00
#
_symmetry.space_group_name_H-M   'P 1'
#
loop_
_entity.id
_entity.type
_entity.pdbx_description
1 polymer ?
#
loop_
_entity_poly.entity_id
_entity_poly.type
_entity_poly.pdbx_seq_one_letter_code
_entity_poly.pdbx_strand_id
1 'polypeptide(L)'
;MSCIDNPKGELEKMIAALGADCYRVLAVPFNPARRTYTVKHVTEMRKPSQGFFPDEIIKPDVIKKLKGINSSNCTIKIICKSTKYHYVTLYDVSHEELYALSANGVKPCIVSLVRVSKQGDKFYSVVLRFNQKRIFGESTYAGKVAGSFQINVGSKETKSLEEGIVLCGFVDKKSGMWVNANRAVNQNCPTCEDRFGIFLKNRSVNESPEVMPALDRSGSTFLYFESCRSQIIYKATEAGDKFDDNEIQCRLFYRLQKEHYTTAEITQYIEERNKPQEFSDF
;
A
#
# COMPACT_ATOMS: atom_id res chain seq x y z
N MET A 1 35.89 -4.69 -0.60
CA MET A 1 34.57 -5.25 -0.24
C MET A 1 33.91 -4.25 0.67
N SER A 2 32.88 -3.55 0.20
CA SER A 2 32.14 -2.60 1.05
C SER A 2 31.24 -3.42 1.97
N CYS A 3 31.19 -3.08 3.26
CA CYS A 3 30.39 -3.74 4.29
C CYS A 3 28.86 -3.51 4.13
N ILE A 4 28.40 -3.05 2.96
CA ILE A 4 27.05 -2.50 2.75
C ILE A 4 26.08 -3.52 2.13
N ASP A 5 26.58 -4.56 1.46
CA ASP A 5 25.73 -5.51 0.74
C ASP A 5 25.59 -6.86 1.48
N ASN A 6 24.72 -6.92 2.50
CA ASN A 6 24.35 -8.18 3.18
C ASN A 6 22.94 -8.67 2.76
N PRO A 7 22.79 -9.23 1.55
CA PRO A 7 21.50 -9.71 1.04
C PRO A 7 20.88 -10.79 1.92
N LYS A 8 21.72 -11.64 2.52
CA LYS A 8 21.23 -12.73 3.37
C LYS A 8 20.53 -12.17 4.61
N GLY A 9 21.17 -11.26 5.33
CA GLY A 9 20.60 -10.68 6.55
C GLY A 9 19.33 -9.87 6.29
N GLU A 10 19.30 -9.07 5.22
CA GLU A 10 18.11 -8.29 4.85
C GLU A 10 16.95 -9.18 4.40
N LEU A 11 17.25 -10.25 3.67
CA LEU A 11 16.25 -11.23 3.26
C LEU A 11 15.72 -12.01 4.47
N GLU A 12 16.57 -12.49 5.37
CA GLU A 12 16.16 -13.20 6.60
C GLU A 12 15.21 -12.36 7.45
N LYS A 13 15.53 -11.07 7.66
CA LYS A 13 14.64 -10.12 8.37
C LYS A 13 13.28 -10.01 7.68
N MET A 14 13.28 -9.81 6.36
CA MET A 14 12.05 -9.65 5.59
C MET A 14 11.18 -10.91 5.64
N ILE A 15 11.76 -12.08 5.41
CA ILE A 15 11.05 -13.37 5.41
C ILE A 15 10.47 -13.69 6.80
N ALA A 16 11.22 -13.43 7.87
CA ALA A 16 10.76 -13.63 9.24
C ALA A 16 9.57 -12.70 9.59
N ALA A 17 9.60 -11.45 9.15
CA ALA A 17 8.51 -10.50 9.40
C ALA A 17 7.26 -10.78 8.55
N LEU A 18 7.42 -11.24 7.31
CA LEU A 18 6.29 -11.61 6.43
C LEU A 18 5.59 -12.88 6.92
N GLY A 19 6.34 -13.90 7.30
CA GLY A 19 5.79 -15.15 7.85
C GLY A 19 4.84 -15.90 6.90
N ALA A 20 5.06 -15.81 5.59
CA ALA A 20 4.28 -16.56 4.59
C ALA A 20 4.73 -18.03 4.50
N ASP A 21 3.87 -18.89 3.97
CA ASP A 21 4.17 -20.32 3.81
C ASP A 21 5.18 -20.56 2.66
N CYS A 22 5.06 -19.78 1.58
CA CYS A 22 6.02 -19.77 0.48
C CYS A 22 6.01 -18.43 -0.27
N TYR A 23 7.02 -18.23 -1.13
CA TYR A 23 7.27 -16.99 -1.84
C TYR A 23 7.47 -17.27 -3.33
N ARG A 24 6.62 -16.68 -4.16
CA ARG A 24 6.85 -16.67 -5.61
C ARG A 24 7.75 -15.49 -5.95
N VAL A 25 8.94 -15.77 -6.46
CA VAL A 25 9.91 -14.73 -6.84
C VAL A 25 9.66 -14.30 -8.28
N LEU A 26 9.52 -12.99 -8.49
CA LEU A 26 9.36 -12.35 -9.77
C LEU A 26 10.63 -11.57 -10.13
N ALA A 27 11.06 -11.70 -11.39
CA ALA A 27 12.01 -10.79 -11.99
C ALA A 27 11.24 -9.81 -12.88
N VAL A 28 11.34 -8.52 -12.54
CA VAL A 28 10.71 -7.41 -13.25
C VAL A 28 11.80 -6.69 -14.03
N PRO A 29 11.89 -6.87 -15.37
CA PRO A 29 12.87 -6.17 -16.17
C PRO A 29 12.69 -4.66 -16.09
N PHE A 30 13.79 -3.91 -16.04
CA PHE A 30 13.73 -2.44 -16.12
C PHE A 30 13.25 -1.96 -17.51
N ASN A 31 13.61 -2.70 -18.57
CA ASN A 31 13.12 -2.44 -19.91
C ASN A 31 11.64 -2.88 -20.02
N PRO A 32 10.70 -1.94 -20.26
CA PRO A 32 9.26 -2.24 -20.30
C PRO A 32 8.86 -3.15 -21.47
N ALA A 33 9.68 -3.29 -22.51
CA ALA A 33 9.44 -4.22 -23.61
C ALA A 33 9.58 -5.69 -23.20
N ARG A 34 10.26 -5.98 -22.08
CA ARG A 34 10.42 -7.34 -21.54
C ARG A 34 9.36 -7.60 -20.48
N ARG A 35 8.71 -8.76 -20.57
CA ARG A 35 7.66 -9.15 -19.61
C ARG A 35 8.27 -9.58 -18.28
N THR A 36 7.57 -9.25 -17.19
CA THR A 36 7.85 -9.82 -15.87
C THR A 36 7.71 -11.33 -15.93
N TYR A 37 8.65 -12.06 -15.32
CA TYR A 37 8.63 -13.52 -15.29
C TYR A 37 8.90 -14.05 -13.88
N THR A 38 8.35 -15.23 -13.59
CA THR A 38 8.65 -15.93 -12.34
C THR A 38 10.03 -16.56 -12.44
N VAL A 39 10.89 -16.32 -11.45
CA VAL A 39 12.23 -16.91 -11.40
C VAL A 39 12.09 -18.40 -11.14
N LYS A 40 12.42 -19.20 -12.16
CA LYS A 40 12.40 -20.67 -12.09
C LYS A 40 13.56 -21.20 -11.26
N HIS A 41 13.33 -22.37 -10.65
CA HIS A 41 14.17 -23.15 -9.73
C HIS A 41 15.69 -23.06 -9.96
N VAL A 42 16.45 -22.91 -8.87
CA VAL A 42 17.93 -22.96 -8.84
C VAL A 42 18.42 -24.32 -8.33
N THR A 43 17.59 -25.00 -7.55
CA THR A 43 17.82 -26.27 -6.85
C THR A 43 16.46 -26.99 -6.68
N GLU A 44 16.47 -28.27 -6.29
CA GLU A 44 15.27 -29.08 -5.99
C GLU A 44 14.33 -28.34 -5.02
N MET A 45 13.35 -27.62 -5.55
CA MET A 45 12.30 -27.02 -4.75
C MET A 45 11.29 -28.10 -4.40
N ARG A 46 10.86 -28.12 -3.13
CA ARG A 46 9.83 -29.07 -2.67
C ARG A 46 8.52 -28.95 -3.45
N LYS A 47 8.10 -27.74 -3.83
CA LYS A 47 6.84 -27.49 -4.58
C LYS A 47 6.97 -26.39 -5.65
N PRO A 48 7.43 -26.73 -6.86
CA PRO A 48 7.72 -25.79 -7.93
C PRO A 48 6.58 -24.82 -8.30
N SER A 49 5.33 -25.28 -8.23
CA SER A 49 4.13 -24.48 -8.56
C SER A 49 3.76 -23.42 -7.52
N GLN A 50 4.22 -23.60 -6.27
CA GLN A 50 3.85 -22.75 -5.13
C GLN A 50 4.87 -21.63 -4.90
N GLY A 51 6.17 -21.93 -5.08
CA GLY A 51 7.27 -20.98 -4.90
C GLY A 51 8.34 -21.54 -3.96
N PHE A 52 9.24 -20.68 -3.50
CA PHE A 52 10.29 -21.03 -2.55
C PHE A 52 9.72 -21.04 -1.12
N PHE A 53 10.06 -22.05 -0.34
CA PHE A 53 9.81 -22.02 1.11
C PHE A 53 10.73 -20.99 1.82
N PRO A 54 10.38 -20.54 3.04
CA PRO A 54 11.16 -19.55 3.79
C PRO A 54 12.65 -19.92 3.96
N ASP A 55 12.95 -21.19 4.21
CA ASP A 55 14.31 -21.70 4.36
C ASP A 55 15.02 -21.90 3.02
N GLU A 56 14.28 -22.07 1.92
CA GLU A 56 14.84 -22.25 0.58
C GLU A 56 15.25 -20.92 -0.06
N ILE A 57 14.44 -19.87 0.09
CA ILE A 57 14.70 -18.57 -0.55
C ILE A 57 15.98 -17.90 -0.01
N ILE A 58 16.35 -18.19 1.24
CA ILE A 58 17.55 -17.68 1.89
C ILE A 58 18.81 -18.52 1.62
N LYS A 59 18.72 -19.62 0.85
CA LYS A 59 19.88 -20.46 0.54
C LYS A 59 20.92 -19.68 -0.29
N PRO A 60 22.23 -19.88 -0.03
CA PRO A 60 23.29 -19.17 -0.76
C PRO A 60 23.19 -19.27 -2.29
N ASP A 61 22.86 -20.45 -2.83
CA ASP A 61 22.74 -20.66 -4.28
C ASP A 61 21.57 -19.88 -4.89
N VAL A 62 20.45 -19.80 -4.16
CA VAL A 62 19.29 -19.00 -4.57
C VAL A 62 19.67 -17.53 -4.58
N ILE A 63 20.28 -17.03 -3.51
CA ILE A 63 20.76 -15.64 -3.42
C ILE A 63 21.74 -15.34 -4.57
N LYS A 64 22.69 -16.25 -4.86
CA LYS A 64 23.65 -16.09 -5.97
C LYS A 64 22.94 -15.95 -7.32
N LYS A 65 21.92 -16.77 -7.60
CA LYS A 65 21.13 -16.64 -8.83
C LYS A 65 20.31 -15.36 -8.87
N LEU A 66 19.66 -14.98 -7.78
CA LEU A 66 18.90 -13.73 -7.70
C LEU A 66 19.81 -12.51 -7.91
N LYS A 67 21.05 -12.56 -7.40
CA LYS A 67 22.07 -11.53 -7.68
C LYS A 67 22.38 -11.46 -9.18
N GLY A 68 22.62 -12.59 -9.84
CA GLY A 68 22.87 -12.60 -11.29
C GLY A 68 21.71 -12.00 -12.10
N ILE A 69 20.46 -12.29 -11.72
CA ILE A 69 19.27 -11.70 -12.36
C ILE A 69 19.17 -10.20 -12.06
N ASN A 70 19.43 -9.79 -10.82
CA ASN A 70 19.41 -8.38 -10.43
C ASN A 70 20.51 -7.58 -11.15
N SER A 71 21.71 -8.12 -11.29
CA SER A 71 22.78 -7.52 -12.09
C SER A 71 22.40 -7.42 -13.58
N SER A 72 21.55 -8.33 -14.08
CA SER A 72 21.02 -8.32 -15.45
C SER A 72 19.86 -7.32 -15.67
N ASN A 73 19.83 -6.25 -14.88
CA ASN A 73 18.87 -5.15 -14.97
C ASN A 73 17.39 -5.52 -14.72
N CYS A 74 17.15 -6.41 -13.76
CA CYS A 74 15.80 -6.72 -13.27
C CYS A 74 15.63 -6.33 -11.79
N THR A 75 14.52 -5.73 -11.40
CA THR A 75 14.09 -5.65 -10.00
C THR A 75 13.58 -7.01 -9.56
N ILE A 76 14.00 -7.49 -8.39
CA ILE A 76 13.47 -8.72 -7.82
C ILE A 76 12.31 -8.37 -6.90
N LYS A 77 11.16 -9.00 -7.12
CA LYS A 77 9.97 -8.88 -6.26
C LYS A 77 9.55 -10.24 -5.74
N ILE A 78 8.77 -10.28 -4.66
CA ILE A 78 8.13 -11.49 -4.15
C ILE A 78 6.63 -11.30 -4.02
N ILE A 79 5.89 -12.37 -4.30
CA ILE A 79 4.49 -12.52 -3.92
C ILE A 79 4.44 -13.49 -2.75
N CYS A 80 3.86 -13.06 -1.64
CA CYS A 80 3.62 -13.92 -0.48
C CYS A 80 2.47 -14.89 -0.78
N LYS A 81 2.69 -16.18 -0.53
CA LYS A 81 1.66 -17.22 -0.56
C LYS A 81 1.48 -17.74 0.85
N SER A 82 0.33 -17.47 1.44
CA SER A 82 0.04 -17.78 2.84
C SER A 82 -1.38 -18.31 3.00
N THR A 83 -1.53 -19.29 3.87
CA THR A 83 -2.79 -19.87 4.35
C THR A 83 -3.28 -19.22 5.64
N LYS A 84 -2.50 -18.25 6.16
CA LYS A 84 -2.71 -17.57 7.44
C LYS A 84 -2.94 -16.07 7.28
N TYR A 85 -2.34 -15.46 6.26
CA TYR A 85 -2.30 -14.00 6.15
C TYR A 85 -2.65 -13.49 4.75
N HIS A 86 -3.26 -12.31 4.71
CA HIS A 86 -3.30 -11.43 3.55
C HIS A 86 -2.21 -10.37 3.67
N TYR A 87 -1.81 -9.83 2.52
CA TYR A 87 -0.77 -8.81 2.42
C TYR A 87 -1.27 -7.63 1.61
N VAL A 88 -1.01 -6.42 2.11
CA VAL A 88 -1.19 -5.17 1.37
C VAL A 88 0.18 -4.60 1.07
N THR A 89 0.46 -4.40 -0.21
CA THR A 89 1.71 -3.81 -0.68
C THR A 89 1.46 -2.38 -1.13
N LEU A 90 2.14 -1.43 -0.49
CA LEU A 90 2.14 -0.02 -0.86
C LEU A 90 3.55 0.32 -1.34
N TYR A 91 3.68 0.97 -2.49
CA TYR A 91 4.98 1.30 -3.07
C TYR A 91 5.01 2.77 -3.46
N ASP A 92 6.19 3.38 -3.31
CA ASP A 92 6.41 4.82 -3.55
C ASP A 92 5.64 5.72 -2.57
N VAL A 93 5.44 5.24 -1.34
CA VAL A 93 4.80 5.98 -0.24
C VAL A 93 5.76 7.06 0.25
N SER A 94 5.37 8.33 0.16
CA SER A 94 6.19 9.45 0.65
C SER A 94 6.37 9.40 2.18
N HIS A 95 7.34 10.15 2.70
CA HIS A 95 7.58 10.20 4.14
C HIS A 95 6.39 10.75 4.93
N GLU A 96 5.68 11.75 4.38
CA GLU A 96 4.47 12.33 4.98
C GLU A 96 3.33 11.31 5.00
N GLU A 97 3.11 10.59 3.91
CA GLU A 97 2.11 9.51 3.84
C GLU A 97 2.42 8.39 4.83
N LEU A 98 3.70 8.03 5.00
CA LEU A 98 4.12 7.05 6.01
C LEU A 98 3.80 7.53 7.44
N TYR A 99 4.01 8.82 7.72
CA TYR A 99 3.64 9.41 9.01
C TYR A 99 2.13 9.38 9.23
N ALA A 100 1.33 9.74 8.22
CA ALA A 100 -0.13 9.70 8.29
C ALA A 100 -0.66 8.29 8.57
N LEU A 101 -0.09 7.27 7.90
CA LEU A 101 -0.41 5.86 8.19
C LEU A 101 -0.13 5.52 9.65
N SER A 102 1.03 5.92 10.17
CA SER A 102 1.40 5.66 11.57
C SER A 102 0.47 6.38 12.55
N ALA A 103 0.07 7.61 12.27
CA ALA A 103 -0.86 8.38 13.09
C ALA A 103 -2.24 7.70 13.17
N ASN A 104 -2.68 7.09 12.06
CA ASN A 104 -3.93 6.30 11.97
C ASN A 104 -3.79 4.86 12.50
N GLY A 105 -2.77 4.58 13.30
CA GLY A 105 -2.55 3.29 13.94
C GLY A 105 -2.18 2.15 12.99
N VAL A 106 -1.87 2.44 11.72
CA VAL A 106 -1.46 1.43 10.74
C VAL A 106 -0.07 0.90 11.13
N LYS A 107 0.00 -0.40 11.39
CA LYS A 107 1.24 -1.07 11.84
C LYS A 107 1.81 -1.95 10.73
N PRO A 108 2.79 -1.47 9.95
CA PRO A 108 3.40 -2.26 8.89
C PRO A 108 4.32 -3.35 9.44
N CYS A 109 4.36 -4.50 8.78
CA CYS A 109 5.34 -5.55 9.09
C CYS A 109 6.70 -5.28 8.42
N ILE A 110 6.70 -4.64 7.24
CA ILE A 110 7.90 -4.22 6.52
C ILE A 110 7.80 -2.73 6.16
N VAL A 111 8.89 -1.99 6.35
CA VAL A 111 9.12 -0.68 5.73
C VAL A 111 10.51 -0.67 5.15
N SER A 112 10.62 -0.32 3.87
CA SER A 112 11.87 -0.28 3.12
C SER A 112 11.99 1.02 2.35
N LEU A 113 13.08 1.75 2.52
CA LEU A 113 13.39 2.91 1.67
C LEU A 113 13.68 2.42 0.25
N VAL A 114 12.91 2.89 -0.71
CA VAL A 114 13.04 2.46 -2.12
C VAL A 114 13.44 3.58 -3.04
N ARG A 115 13.23 4.85 -2.69
CA ARG A 115 13.64 5.99 -3.51
C ARG A 115 13.91 7.22 -2.65
N VAL A 116 14.87 8.04 -3.08
CA VAL A 116 15.07 9.42 -2.58
C VAL A 116 14.96 10.36 -3.78
N SER A 117 14.16 11.42 -3.68
CA SER A 117 14.05 12.44 -4.74
C SER A 117 15.35 13.24 -4.87
N LYS A 118 15.46 14.04 -5.94
CA LYS A 118 16.59 14.99 -6.08
C LYS A 118 16.59 16.05 -4.97
N GLN A 119 15.41 16.35 -4.43
CA GLN A 119 15.18 17.31 -3.35
C GLN A 119 15.42 16.69 -1.96
N GLY A 120 15.66 15.39 -1.87
CA GLY A 120 15.93 14.68 -0.61
C GLY A 120 14.70 13.99 0.01
N ASP A 121 13.54 14.05 -0.64
CA ASP A 121 12.31 13.41 -0.16
C ASP A 121 12.43 11.89 -0.22
N LYS A 122 12.02 11.22 0.86
CA LYS A 122 12.16 9.77 0.99
C LYS A 122 10.84 9.07 0.64
N PHE A 123 10.95 7.99 -0.13
CA PHE A 123 9.82 7.15 -0.52
C PHE A 123 10.06 5.70 -0.15
N TYR A 124 9.00 5.05 0.31
CA TYR A 124 9.05 3.75 0.95
C TYR A 124 8.17 2.72 0.23
N SER A 125 8.61 1.47 0.32
CA SER A 125 7.77 0.30 0.14
C SER A 125 7.30 -0.15 1.52
N VAL A 126 5.99 -0.24 1.71
CA VAL A 126 5.35 -0.57 2.98
C VAL A 126 4.51 -1.82 2.77
N VAL A 127 4.67 -2.80 3.67
CA VAL A 127 3.86 -4.02 3.65
C VAL A 127 3.05 -4.11 4.93
N LEU A 128 1.74 -4.27 4.77
CA LEU A 128 0.81 -4.57 5.85
C LEU A 128 0.43 -6.04 5.76
N ARG A 129 0.27 -6.69 6.91
CA ARG A 129 -0.14 -8.10 7.01
C ARG A 129 -1.32 -8.21 7.95
N PHE A 130 -2.31 -9.04 7.63
CA PHE A 130 -3.45 -9.29 8.52
C PHE A 130 -3.98 -10.71 8.36
N ASN A 131 -4.69 -11.22 9.38
CA ASN A 131 -5.14 -12.61 9.39
C ASN A 131 -6.18 -12.93 8.31
N GLN A 132 -6.08 -14.13 7.74
CA GLN A 132 -7.14 -14.74 6.96
C GLN A 132 -8.24 -15.27 7.90
N LYS A 133 -9.50 -15.17 7.49
CA LYS A 133 -10.67 -15.65 8.25
C LYS A 133 -11.32 -16.92 7.67
N ARG A 134 -10.88 -17.35 6.48
CA ARG A 134 -11.38 -18.47 5.67
C ARG A 134 -12.90 -18.44 5.45
N ILE A 135 -13.41 -17.28 5.06
CA ILE A 135 -14.83 -17.06 4.78
C ILE A 135 -15.11 -16.93 3.28
N PHE A 136 -16.35 -17.19 2.87
CA PHE A 136 -16.75 -17.03 1.47
C PHE A 136 -16.56 -15.59 0.99
N GLY A 137 -15.95 -15.41 -0.18
CA GLY A 137 -15.70 -14.09 -0.78
C GLY A 137 -14.60 -13.27 -0.10
N GLU A 138 -13.84 -13.87 0.83
CA GLU A 138 -12.80 -13.19 1.60
C GLU A 138 -11.79 -12.42 0.75
N SER A 139 -11.30 -13.02 -0.35
CA SER A 139 -10.32 -12.40 -1.23
C SER A 139 -10.81 -11.07 -1.81
N THR A 140 -12.13 -10.94 -2.04
CA THR A 140 -12.73 -9.69 -2.52
C THR A 140 -12.62 -8.60 -1.46
N TYR A 141 -12.97 -8.90 -0.20
CA TYR A 141 -12.91 -7.93 0.90
C TYR A 141 -11.48 -7.59 1.29
N ALA A 142 -10.58 -8.57 1.30
CA ALA A 142 -9.15 -8.32 1.48
C ALA A 142 -8.60 -7.43 0.35
N GLY A 143 -9.06 -7.63 -0.89
CA GLY A 143 -8.75 -6.73 -2.01
C GLY A 143 -9.25 -5.30 -1.78
N LYS A 144 -10.47 -5.12 -1.23
CA LYS A 144 -10.98 -3.79 -0.84
C LYS A 144 -10.10 -3.13 0.24
N VAL A 145 -9.65 -3.89 1.25
CA VAL A 145 -8.69 -3.39 2.25
C VAL A 145 -7.40 -2.92 1.56
N ALA A 146 -6.84 -3.72 0.66
CA ALA A 146 -5.63 -3.36 -0.07
C ALA A 146 -5.80 -2.07 -0.89
N GLY A 147 -6.90 -1.95 -1.63
CA GLY A 147 -7.22 -0.75 -2.41
C GLY A 147 -7.44 0.50 -1.55
N SER A 148 -8.05 0.37 -0.37
CA SER A 148 -8.36 1.51 0.51
C SER A 148 -7.12 2.29 0.94
N PHE A 149 -6.00 1.62 1.19
CA PHE A 149 -4.76 2.32 1.55
C PHE A 149 -4.11 2.95 0.33
N GLN A 150 -4.08 2.26 -0.81
CA GLN A 150 -3.38 2.74 -2.01
C GLN A 150 -4.02 3.97 -2.67
N ILE A 151 -5.33 4.14 -2.53
CA ILE A 151 -6.03 5.36 -2.96
C ILE A 151 -5.63 6.56 -2.08
N ASN A 152 -5.39 6.31 -0.79
CA ASN A 152 -5.11 7.37 0.19
C ASN A 152 -3.62 7.74 0.28
N VAL A 153 -2.71 6.81 -0.01
CA VAL A 153 -1.25 7.03 -0.01
C VAL A 153 -0.60 6.80 -1.39
N GLY A 154 -1.37 6.94 -2.46
CA GLY A 154 -0.94 6.73 -3.82
C GLY A 154 -2.02 7.11 -4.84
N SER A 155 -1.69 7.11 -6.13
CA SER A 155 -2.61 7.45 -7.22
C SER A 155 -3.14 6.24 -7.99
N LYS A 156 -2.87 5.01 -7.51
CA LYS A 156 -3.20 3.78 -8.22
C LYS A 156 -4.03 2.84 -7.36
N GLU A 157 -5.20 2.50 -7.87
CA GLU A 157 -6.01 1.41 -7.35
C GLU A 157 -5.37 0.07 -7.77
N THR A 158 -4.94 -0.76 -6.83
CA THR A 158 -4.57 -2.16 -7.11
C THR A 158 -5.71 -3.07 -6.74
N LYS A 159 -6.18 -3.85 -7.72
CA LYS A 159 -7.25 -4.84 -7.53
C LYS A 159 -6.73 -6.22 -7.12
N SER A 160 -5.41 -6.35 -6.93
CA SER A 160 -4.72 -7.62 -6.72
C SER A 160 -4.05 -7.68 -5.35
N LEU A 161 -4.37 -8.74 -4.59
CA LEU A 161 -3.63 -9.16 -3.39
C LEU A 161 -2.28 -9.79 -3.73
N GLU A 162 -2.01 -10.05 -5.01
CA GLU A 162 -0.75 -10.60 -5.50
C GLU A 162 0.21 -9.53 -6.00
N GLU A 163 0.08 -8.29 -5.53
CA GLU A 163 1.02 -7.22 -5.87
C GLU A 163 2.42 -7.53 -5.31
N GLY A 164 3.42 -7.53 -6.18
CA GLY A 164 4.77 -7.92 -5.83
C GLY A 164 5.46 -6.91 -4.92
N ILE A 165 6.01 -7.40 -3.81
CA ILE A 165 6.81 -6.64 -2.84
C ILE A 165 8.26 -6.61 -3.33
N VAL A 166 8.93 -5.46 -3.34
CA VAL A 166 10.34 -5.40 -3.70
C VAL A 166 11.19 -6.14 -2.67
N LEU A 167 12.07 -7.03 -3.15
CA LEU A 167 12.84 -7.92 -2.29
C LEU A 167 14.00 -7.17 -1.63
N CYS A 168 14.06 -7.21 -0.30
CA CYS A 168 15.17 -6.65 0.47
C CYS A 168 16.46 -7.43 0.19
N GLY A 169 17.59 -6.73 0.23
CA GLY A 169 18.90 -7.29 -0.13
C GLY A 169 19.20 -7.26 -1.63
N PHE A 170 18.43 -6.51 -2.43
CA PHE A 170 18.68 -6.35 -3.87
C PHE A 170 18.45 -4.91 -4.28
N VAL A 171 18.97 -4.53 -5.45
CA VAL A 171 18.77 -3.20 -6.02
C VAL A 171 17.41 -3.13 -6.70
N ASP A 172 16.59 -2.16 -6.33
CA ASP A 172 15.42 -1.79 -7.13
C ASP A 172 15.88 -1.00 -8.35
N LYS A 173 15.70 -1.56 -9.54
CA LYS A 173 16.15 -0.93 -10.80
C LYS A 173 15.34 0.31 -11.17
N LYS A 174 14.12 0.45 -10.66
CA LYS A 174 13.34 1.67 -10.89
C LYS A 174 14.01 2.89 -10.24
N SER A 175 14.58 2.73 -9.05
CA SER A 175 15.19 3.81 -8.29
C SER A 175 16.72 3.79 -8.26
N GLY A 176 17.33 2.66 -8.60
CA GLY A 176 18.77 2.41 -8.44
C GLY A 176 19.21 2.16 -7.00
N MET A 177 18.27 2.10 -6.04
CA MET A 177 18.61 1.97 -4.62
C MET A 177 18.71 0.50 -4.18
N TRP A 178 19.68 0.23 -3.32
CA TRP A 178 19.71 -1.02 -2.56
C TRP A 178 18.61 -1.02 -1.50
N VAL A 179 17.74 -2.03 -1.56
CA VAL A 179 16.56 -2.10 -0.69
C VAL A 179 16.91 -2.78 0.62
N ASN A 180 16.77 -2.03 1.71
CA ASN A 180 16.95 -2.53 3.07
C ASN A 180 15.60 -2.72 3.77
N ALA A 181 15.54 -3.65 4.70
CA ALA A 181 14.43 -3.80 5.62
C ALA A 181 14.60 -2.81 6.80
N ASN A 182 14.42 -1.51 6.54
CA ASN A 182 14.56 -0.44 7.54
C ASN A 182 13.71 -0.72 8.80
N ARG A 183 12.56 -1.35 8.60
CA ARG A 183 11.77 -1.99 9.67
C ARG A 183 11.33 -3.36 9.18
N ALA A 184 11.55 -4.38 10.00
CA ALA A 184 11.01 -5.72 9.81
C ALA A 184 10.54 -6.28 11.16
N VAL A 185 9.23 -6.38 11.34
CA VAL A 185 8.61 -6.86 12.58
C VAL A 185 7.52 -7.86 12.23
N ASN A 186 7.57 -9.03 12.85
CA ASN A 186 6.52 -10.04 12.74
C ASN A 186 5.27 -9.57 13.52
N GLN A 187 4.46 -8.73 12.88
CA GLN A 187 3.24 -8.19 13.46
C GLN A 187 2.12 -8.12 12.41
N ASN A 188 0.88 -8.23 12.88
CA ASN A 188 -0.29 -7.92 12.07
C ASN A 188 -0.61 -6.43 12.19
N CYS A 189 -1.31 -5.90 11.19
CA CYS A 189 -1.87 -4.56 11.19
C CYS A 189 -3.32 -4.61 11.71
N PRO A 190 -3.59 -4.14 12.95
CA PRO A 190 -4.94 -4.15 13.51
C PRO A 190 -5.92 -3.33 12.67
N THR A 191 -5.48 -2.19 12.14
CA THR A 191 -6.30 -1.33 11.26
C THR A 191 -6.76 -2.06 9.99
N CYS A 192 -5.95 -2.96 9.44
CA CYS A 192 -6.38 -3.79 8.30
C CYS A 192 -7.48 -4.78 8.71
N GLU A 193 -7.37 -5.40 9.89
CA GLU A 193 -8.38 -6.33 10.41
C GLU A 193 -9.70 -5.63 10.73
N ASP A 194 -9.63 -4.42 11.28
CA ASP A 194 -10.77 -3.54 11.50
C ASP A 194 -11.49 -3.20 10.20
N ARG A 195 -10.75 -2.70 9.19
CA ARG A 195 -11.31 -2.38 7.86
C ARG A 195 -11.93 -3.61 7.22
N PHE A 196 -11.26 -4.76 7.29
CA PHE A 196 -11.81 -6.03 6.81
C PHE A 196 -13.16 -6.34 7.48
N GLY A 197 -13.26 -6.14 8.81
CA GLY A 197 -14.50 -6.32 9.55
C GLY A 197 -15.62 -5.39 9.10
N ILE A 198 -15.32 -4.13 8.79
CA ILE A 198 -16.29 -3.14 8.30
C ILE A 198 -16.80 -3.55 6.90
N PHE A 199 -15.89 -3.87 5.98
CA PHE A 199 -16.25 -4.35 4.64
C PHE A 199 -17.16 -5.59 4.69
N LEU A 200 -16.86 -6.50 5.61
CA LEU A 200 -17.65 -7.70 5.79
C LEU A 200 -19.04 -7.41 6.36
N LYS A 201 -19.17 -6.44 7.28
CA LYS A 201 -20.47 -6.01 7.83
C LYS A 201 -21.30 -5.26 6.79
N ASN A 202 -20.68 -4.38 6.00
CA ASN A 202 -21.37 -3.63 4.96
C ASN A 202 -21.86 -4.52 3.80
N ARG A 203 -21.46 -5.80 3.76
CA ARG A 203 -22.06 -6.84 2.89
C ARG A 203 -23.58 -6.91 3.02
N SER A 204 -24.13 -6.66 4.22
CA SER A 204 -25.57 -6.80 4.49
C SER A 204 -26.39 -5.53 4.23
N VAL A 205 -25.77 -4.42 3.82
CA VAL A 205 -26.45 -3.11 3.71
C VAL A 205 -26.70 -2.67 2.26
N ASN A 206 -26.06 -3.31 1.26
CA ASN A 206 -26.23 -2.88 -0.13
C ASN A 206 -27.35 -3.64 -0.87
N GLU A 207 -28.60 -3.32 -0.55
CA GLU A 207 -29.69 -3.29 -1.52
C GLU A 207 -29.79 -1.83 -2.01
N SER A 208 -29.21 -1.55 -3.18
CA SER A 208 -29.11 -0.25 -3.87
C SER A 208 -27.83 0.56 -3.55
N PRO A 209 -26.91 0.76 -4.52
CA PRO A 209 -25.79 1.68 -4.33
C PRO A 209 -26.33 3.11 -4.21
N GLU A 210 -25.94 3.83 -3.17
CA GLU A 210 -26.08 5.30 -3.14
C GLU A 210 -25.40 5.88 -4.39
N VAL A 211 -25.98 6.93 -4.96
CA VAL A 211 -25.37 7.60 -6.13
C VAL A 211 -24.31 8.56 -5.65
N MET A 212 -23.09 8.47 -6.20
CA MET A 212 -22.01 9.40 -5.87
C MET A 212 -22.45 10.86 -6.08
N PRO A 213 -22.24 11.76 -5.09
CA PRO A 213 -22.57 13.17 -5.22
C PRO A 213 -21.87 13.80 -6.44
N ALA A 214 -22.61 14.60 -7.21
CA ALA A 214 -22.04 15.34 -8.33
C ALA A 214 -21.08 16.44 -7.84
N LEU A 215 -20.06 16.75 -8.64
CA LEU A 215 -19.23 17.93 -8.39
C LEU A 215 -20.03 19.18 -8.75
N ASP A 216 -20.02 20.15 -7.86
CA ASP A 216 -20.62 21.46 -8.13
C ASP A 216 -19.72 22.22 -9.10
N ARG A 217 -20.27 22.64 -10.26
CA ARG A 217 -19.55 23.41 -11.28
C ARG A 217 -20.15 24.79 -11.49
N SER A 218 -20.89 25.31 -10.52
CA SER A 218 -21.58 26.60 -10.58
C SER A 218 -20.63 27.81 -10.58
N GLY A 219 -19.35 27.59 -10.26
CA GLY A 219 -18.35 28.65 -10.11
C GLY A 219 -18.15 29.10 -8.65
N SER A 220 -18.92 28.57 -7.70
CA SER A 220 -18.69 28.80 -6.27
C SER A 220 -17.59 27.88 -5.73
N THR A 221 -16.49 28.47 -5.26
CA THR A 221 -15.37 27.72 -4.63
C THR A 221 -15.84 26.94 -3.40
N PHE A 222 -16.72 27.53 -2.58
CA PHE A 222 -17.25 26.89 -1.38
C PHE A 222 -18.09 25.65 -1.73
N LEU A 223 -19.04 25.78 -2.67
CA LEU A 223 -19.89 24.66 -3.10
C LEU A 223 -19.06 23.58 -3.81
N TYR A 224 -18.04 23.97 -4.57
CA TYR A 224 -17.10 23.02 -5.16
C TYR A 224 -16.37 22.23 -4.06
N PHE A 225 -15.83 22.90 -3.03
CA PHE A 225 -15.12 22.23 -1.94
C PHE A 225 -16.04 21.32 -1.11
N GLU A 226 -17.28 21.74 -0.84
CA GLU A 226 -18.31 20.89 -0.22
C GLU A 226 -18.63 19.65 -1.07
N SER A 227 -18.74 19.80 -2.38
CA SER A 227 -18.99 18.67 -3.28
C SER A 227 -17.80 17.70 -3.33
N CYS A 228 -16.57 18.22 -3.30
CA CYS A 228 -15.34 17.42 -3.19
C CYS A 228 -15.30 16.66 -1.86
N ARG A 229 -15.64 17.31 -0.74
CA ARG A 229 -15.74 16.68 0.58
C ARG A 229 -16.82 15.60 0.61
N SER A 230 -17.99 15.86 0.03
CA SER A 230 -19.11 14.92 -0.07
C SER A 230 -18.73 13.68 -0.89
N GLN A 231 -17.98 13.85 -1.98
CA GLN A 231 -17.43 12.72 -2.73
C GLN A 231 -16.38 11.93 -1.94
N ILE A 232 -15.54 12.60 -1.13
CA ILE A 232 -14.57 11.92 -0.27
C ILE A 232 -15.30 11.07 0.76
N ILE A 233 -16.33 11.62 1.40
CA ILE A 233 -17.18 10.88 2.36
C ILE A 233 -17.87 9.71 1.66
N TYR A 234 -18.53 9.95 0.53
CA TYR A 234 -19.20 8.89 -0.23
C TYR A 234 -18.24 7.75 -0.57
N LYS A 235 -17.06 8.08 -1.15
CA LYS A 235 -16.04 7.08 -1.50
C LYS A 235 -15.52 6.35 -0.28
N ALA A 236 -15.34 7.06 0.84
CA ALA A 236 -14.89 6.47 2.09
C ALA A 236 -15.95 5.53 2.68
N THR A 237 -17.23 5.91 2.66
CA THR A 237 -18.37 5.08 3.07
C THR A 237 -18.54 3.84 2.18
N GLU A 238 -18.51 4.01 0.85
CA GLU A 238 -18.57 2.92 -0.14
C GLU A 238 -17.40 1.95 0.06
N ALA A 239 -16.22 2.50 0.33
CA ALA A 239 -15.02 1.76 0.67
C ALA A 239 -14.96 1.36 2.15
N GLY A 240 -16.06 1.36 2.91
CA GLY A 240 -16.10 0.86 4.30
C GLY A 240 -14.97 1.39 5.18
N ASP A 241 -14.52 2.60 4.90
CA ASP A 241 -13.36 3.21 5.52
C ASP A 241 -13.76 3.76 6.89
N LYS A 242 -12.83 3.68 7.85
CA LYS A 242 -12.98 4.36 9.14
C LYS A 242 -12.34 5.72 8.93
N PHE A 243 -13.14 6.78 8.94
CA PHE A 243 -12.67 8.15 8.80
C PHE A 243 -13.35 9.02 9.86
N ASP A 244 -12.59 9.95 10.43
CA ASP A 244 -13.12 11.04 11.24
C ASP A 244 -13.07 12.35 10.45
N ASP A 245 -13.58 13.44 11.03
CA ASP A 245 -13.60 14.73 10.36
C ASP A 245 -12.19 15.25 10.03
N ASN A 246 -11.18 14.90 10.84
CA ASN A 246 -9.80 15.29 10.57
C ASN A 246 -9.26 14.56 9.32
N GLU A 247 -9.54 13.27 9.18
CA GLU A 247 -9.10 12.49 8.02
C GLU A 247 -9.80 12.95 6.73
N ILE A 248 -11.09 13.30 6.81
CA ILE A 248 -11.81 13.92 5.70
C ILE A 248 -11.14 15.25 5.31
N GLN A 249 -10.81 16.10 6.29
CA GLN A 249 -10.14 17.38 6.04
C GLN A 249 -8.77 17.20 5.40
N CYS A 250 -7.93 16.27 5.89
CA CYS A 250 -6.64 15.98 5.28
C CYS A 250 -6.77 15.52 3.83
N ARG A 251 -7.71 14.61 3.53
CA ARG A 251 -7.94 14.13 2.16
C ARG A 251 -8.44 15.24 1.24
N LEU A 252 -9.32 16.09 1.75
CA LEU A 252 -9.81 17.26 1.02
C LEU A 252 -8.65 18.22 0.73
N PHE A 253 -7.82 18.50 1.72
CA PHE A 253 -6.66 19.37 1.60
C PHE A 253 -5.69 18.87 0.51
N TYR A 254 -5.30 17.59 0.56
CA TYR A 254 -4.42 16.99 -0.46
C TYR A 254 -5.03 16.99 -1.86
N ARG A 255 -6.33 16.78 -1.98
CA ARG A 255 -7.02 16.84 -3.27
C ARG A 255 -6.98 18.25 -3.84
N LEU A 256 -7.36 19.26 -3.06
CA LEU A 256 -7.44 20.64 -3.50
C LEU A 256 -6.06 21.24 -3.83
N GLN A 257 -5.02 20.88 -3.08
CA GLN A 257 -3.65 21.26 -3.43
C GLN A 257 -3.19 20.69 -4.78
N LYS A 258 -3.56 19.44 -5.10
CA LYS A 258 -3.27 18.84 -6.43
C LYS A 258 -4.01 19.55 -7.56
N GLU A 259 -5.15 20.16 -7.25
CA GLU A 259 -5.95 20.97 -8.18
C GLU A 259 -5.52 22.46 -8.19
N HIS A 260 -4.39 22.79 -7.54
CA HIS A 260 -3.75 24.11 -7.49
C HIS A 260 -4.48 25.19 -6.67
N TYR A 261 -5.37 24.80 -5.77
CA TYR A 261 -5.90 25.73 -4.76
C TYR A 261 -4.84 26.05 -3.70
N THR A 262 -4.82 27.30 -3.24
CA THR A 262 -3.89 27.78 -2.23
C THR A 262 -4.27 27.28 -0.84
N THR A 263 -3.28 27.13 0.02
CA THR A 263 -3.50 26.79 1.44
C THR A 263 -4.46 27.76 2.12
N ALA A 264 -4.41 29.07 1.77
CA ALA A 264 -5.28 30.08 2.34
C ALA A 264 -6.76 29.85 1.98
N GLU A 265 -7.06 29.54 0.71
CA GLU A 265 -8.42 29.24 0.25
C GLU A 265 -9.00 27.99 0.94
N ILE A 266 -8.17 26.96 1.10
CA ILE A 266 -8.59 25.71 1.74
C ILE A 266 -8.84 25.92 3.24
N THR A 267 -7.96 26.65 3.93
CA THR A 267 -8.13 26.96 5.36
C THR A 267 -9.36 27.83 5.60
N GLN A 268 -9.57 28.86 4.78
CA GLN A 268 -10.76 29.72 4.87
C GLN A 268 -12.05 28.91 4.76
N TYR A 269 -12.11 27.96 3.82
CA TYR A 269 -13.25 27.05 3.70
C TYR A 269 -13.48 26.21 4.97
N ILE A 270 -12.41 25.63 5.54
CA ILE A 270 -12.51 24.82 6.76
C ILE A 270 -13.02 25.66 7.93
N GLU A 271 -12.53 26.90 8.06
CA GLU A 271 -12.98 27.85 9.07
C GLU A 271 -14.44 28.25 8.88
N GLU A 272 -14.85 28.59 7.65
CA GLU A 272 -16.24 28.96 7.32
C GLU A 272 -17.22 27.81 7.58
N ARG A 273 -16.83 26.57 7.28
CA ARG A 273 -17.62 25.37 7.57
C ARG A 273 -17.81 25.14 9.08
N ASN A 274 -16.78 25.43 9.88
CA ASN A 274 -16.82 25.22 11.33
C ASN A 274 -17.55 26.33 12.08
N LYS A 275 -17.97 27.41 11.40
CA LYS A 275 -18.84 28.40 12.01
C LYS A 275 -20.20 27.76 12.32
N PRO A 276 -20.79 28.02 13.50
CA PRO A 276 -22.14 27.56 13.78
C PRO A 276 -23.08 28.12 12.71
N GLN A 277 -23.87 27.26 12.08
CA GLN A 277 -24.95 27.71 11.21
C GLN A 277 -25.92 28.49 12.08
N GLU A 278 -26.05 29.80 11.85
CA GLU A 278 -27.15 30.56 12.41
C GLU A 278 -28.45 29.95 11.86
N PHE A 279 -29.21 29.29 12.72
CA PHE A 279 -30.58 28.92 12.41
C PHE A 279 -31.37 30.22 12.31
N SER A 280 -31.56 30.67 11.08
CA SER A 280 -32.50 31.72 10.74
C SER A 280 -33.90 31.14 10.87
N ASP A 281 -34.56 31.41 11.99
CA ASP A 281 -36.00 31.22 12.17
C ASP A 281 -36.75 32.21 11.25
N PHE A 282 -36.96 31.83 9.99
CA PHE A 282 -37.88 32.49 9.05
C PHE A 282 -38.66 31.46 8.24
#